data_AF-A0A914P3S0-F1
#
_entry.id   AF-A0A914P3S0-F1
#
_cell.length_a   1.000
_cell.length_b   1.000
_cell.length_c   1.000
_cell.angle_alpha   90.00
_cell.angle_beta   90.00
_cell.angle_gamma   90.00
#
_symmetry.space_group_name_H-M   'P 1'
#
loop_
_entity.id
_entity.type
_entity.pdbx_description
1 polymer ?
#
loop_
_entity_poly.entity_id
_entity_poly.type
_entity_poly.pdbx_seq_one_letter_code
_entity_poly.pdbx_strand_id
1 'polypeptide(L)'
;MSIDECTRASLGRTATIGALYDVRTESLMLSNIFNNKIDEFIETRFDESSAGLKYDSFSSTKTFEILRKVGIDADTSLSLLCGIVSASGSVEFTHGQVLGMK
;
A
#
# COMPACT_ATOMS: atom_id res chain seq x y z
N MET A 1 10.29 0.88 -25.58
CA MET A 1 10.52 0.31 -24.24
C MET A 1 9.24 0.57 -23.48
N SER A 2 8.40 -0.46 -23.31
CA SER A 2 7.19 -0.33 -22.50
C SER A 2 7.64 -0.13 -21.06
N ILE A 3 7.13 0.91 -20.41
CA ILE A 3 7.30 1.09 -18.97
C ILE A 3 6.24 0.17 -18.36
N ASP A 4 6.66 -0.93 -17.76
CA ASP A 4 5.73 -1.78 -17.01
C ASP A 4 5.28 -1.00 -15.77
N GLU A 5 4.04 -0.55 -15.78
CA GLU A 5 3.42 0.13 -14.64
C GLU A 5 3.16 -0.88 -13.53
N CYS A 6 3.78 -0.67 -12.38
CA CYS A 6 3.57 -1.48 -11.18
C CYS A 6 2.73 -0.67 -10.18
N THR A 7 1.50 -1.10 -9.94
CA THR A 7 0.64 -0.52 -8.89
C THR A 7 0.73 -1.35 -7.62
N ARG A 8 0.97 -0.71 -6.48
CA ARG A 8 1.05 -1.38 -5.17
C ARG A 8 0.18 -0.68 -4.14
N ALA A 9 -0.37 -1.46 -3.21
CA ALA A 9 -1.15 -0.92 -2.10
C ALA A 9 -0.25 -0.18 -1.10
N SER A 10 -0.68 0.99 -0.63
CA SER A 10 0.10 1.79 0.33
C SER A 10 0.17 1.16 1.73
N LEU A 11 -0.80 0.29 2.06
CA LEU A 11 -0.93 -0.38 3.36
C LEU A 11 -1.00 0.60 4.56
N GLY A 12 -1.54 1.80 4.34
CA GLY A 12 -1.64 2.85 5.35
C GLY A 12 -0.38 3.69 5.54
N ARG A 13 0.65 3.48 4.69
CA ARG A 13 1.86 4.30 4.66
C ARG A 13 1.63 5.55 3.82
N THR A 14 2.21 6.67 4.25
CA THR A 14 2.17 7.92 3.48
C THR A 14 3.15 7.84 2.32
N ALA A 15 2.64 8.04 1.10
CA ALA A 15 3.46 8.18 -0.10
C ALA A 15 3.42 9.62 -0.60
N THR A 16 4.59 10.17 -0.92
CA THR A 16 4.71 11.48 -1.56
C THR A 16 5.02 11.30 -3.04
N ILE A 17 4.52 12.24 -3.85
CA ILE A 17 4.81 12.24 -5.29
C ILE A 17 6.31 12.44 -5.48
N GLY A 18 6.92 11.58 -6.31
CA GLY A 18 8.37 11.59 -6.55
C GLY A 18 9.21 10.86 -5.51
N ALA A 19 8.59 10.25 -4.48
CA ALA A 19 9.30 9.34 -3.59
C ALA A 19 9.86 8.14 -4.36
N LEU A 20 11.08 7.74 -4.02
CA LEU A 20 11.63 6.48 -4.50
C LEU A 20 11.05 5.33 -3.68
N TYR A 21 10.88 4.18 -4.32
CA TYR A 21 10.36 3.00 -3.67
C TYR A 21 11.38 1.86 -3.78
N ASP A 22 11.81 1.33 -2.63
CA ASP A 22 12.66 0.14 -2.57
C ASP A 22 11.77 -1.11 -2.46
N VAL A 23 11.84 -1.96 -3.48
CA VAL A 23 11.08 -3.21 -3.60
C VAL A 23 11.56 -4.26 -2.58
N ARG A 24 12.83 -4.23 -2.16
CA ARG A 24 13.42 -5.25 -1.28
C ARG A 24 13.00 -5.08 0.17
N THR A 25 12.99 -3.83 0.61
CA THR A 25 12.58 -3.46 1.98
C THR A 25 11.12 -3.05 2.03
N GLU A 26 10.45 -2.98 0.88
CA GLU A 26 9.09 -2.44 0.76
C GLU A 26 8.99 -1.08 1.47
N SER A 27 9.81 -0.11 1.08
CA SER A 27 9.83 1.17 1.79
C SER A 27 9.93 2.34 0.84
N LEU A 28 9.17 3.40 1.16
CA LEU A 28 9.28 4.69 0.49
C LEU A 28 10.47 5.44 1.06
N MET A 29 11.40 5.83 0.20
CA MET A 29 12.56 6.61 0.56
C MET A 29 12.25 8.10 0.47
N LEU A 30 12.58 8.83 1.54
CA LEU A 30 12.41 10.28 1.63
C LEU A 30 13.60 11.06 1.04
N SER A 31 14.63 10.34 0.58
CA SER A 31 15.79 10.86 -0.12
C SER A 31 15.74 10.45 -1.59
N ASN A 32 16.23 11.32 -2.46
CA ASN A 32 16.39 11.01 -3.88
C ASN A 32 17.71 10.25 -4.14
N ILE A 33 17.96 9.88 -5.40
CA ILE A 33 19.18 9.16 -5.82
C ILE A 33 20.48 9.96 -5.58
N PHE A 34 20.37 11.27 -5.36
CA PHE A 34 21.49 12.17 -5.04
C PHE A 34 21.60 12.46 -3.54
N ASN A 35 20.85 11.71 -2.71
CA ASN A 35 20.81 11.85 -1.27
C ASN A 35 20.32 13.22 -0.76
N ASN A 36 19.66 13.99 -1.62
CA ASN A 36 18.98 15.21 -1.23
C ASN A 36 17.61 14.86 -0.65
N LYS A 37 17.18 15.64 0.34
CA LYS A 37 15.81 15.56 0.87
C LYS A 37 14.84 15.93 -0.25
N ILE A 38 13.80 15.14 -0.43
CA ILE A 38 12.74 15.46 -1.39
C ILE A 38 11.91 16.59 -0.77
N ASP A 39 11.93 17.77 -1.37
CA ASP A 39 11.09 18.90 -0.95
C ASP A 39 9.61 18.53 -1.09
N GLU A 40 8.78 19.02 -0.16
CA GLU A 40 7.32 18.84 -0.24
C GLU A 40 6.80 19.45 -1.53
N PHE A 41 6.36 18.58 -2.45
CA PHE A 41 5.75 19.00 -3.71
C PHE A 41 4.48 19.80 -3.45
N ILE A 42 4.26 20.83 -4.26
CA ILE A 42 3.02 21.60 -4.30
C ILE A 42 1.88 20.64 -4.66
N GLU A 43 0.97 20.39 -3.72
CA GLU A 43 -0.22 19.56 -3.91
C GLU A 43 -1.07 20.14 -5.05
N THR A 44 -1.01 19.51 -6.23
CA THR A 44 -2.07 19.69 -7.22
C THR A 44 -3.14 18.67 -6.86
N ARG A 45 -4.12 19.09 -6.06
CA ARG A 45 -5.26 18.23 -5.71
C ARG A 45 -6.14 18.08 -6.95
N PHE A 46 -6.12 16.89 -7.52
CA PHE A 46 -7.16 16.49 -8.46
C PHE A 46 -8.41 16.14 -7.65
N ASP A 47 -9.45 16.94 -7.80
CA ASP A 47 -10.75 16.67 -7.18
C ASP A 47 -11.43 15.54 -7.97
N GLU A 48 -11.13 14.29 -7.63
CA GLU A 48 -11.93 13.14 -8.06
C GLU A 48 -13.24 13.10 -7.27
N SER A 49 -14.11 14.08 -7.52
CA SER A 49 -15.44 14.22 -6.90
C SER A 49 -16.46 13.14 -7.34
N SER A 50 -16.01 11.98 -7.82
CA SER A 50 -16.89 10.94 -8.38
C SER A 50 -16.60 9.51 -7.93
N ALA A 51 -15.75 9.32 -6.91
CA ALA A 51 -15.63 8.02 -6.26
C ALA A 51 -16.85 7.78 -5.35
N GLY A 52 -17.95 7.30 -5.95
CA GLY A 52 -19.11 6.86 -5.18
C GLY A 52 -18.69 5.84 -4.12
N LEU A 53 -19.17 6.02 -2.88
CA LEU A 53 -18.93 5.08 -1.79
C LEU A 53 -19.48 3.70 -2.18
N LYS A 54 -18.58 2.75 -2.39
CA LYS A 54 -18.91 1.33 -2.59
C LYS A 54 -18.62 0.58 -1.30
N TYR A 55 -19.57 -0.24 -0.88
CA TYR A 55 -19.44 -1.11 0.28
C TYR A 55 -19.41 -2.56 -0.19
N ASP A 56 -18.35 -3.28 0.15
CA ASP A 56 -18.23 -4.71 -0.10
C ASP A 56 -18.32 -5.49 1.21
N SER A 57 -19.09 -6.57 1.23
CA SER A 57 -19.19 -7.48 2.37
C SER A 57 -18.24 -8.66 2.21
N PHE A 58 -17.69 -9.10 3.34
CA PHE A 58 -16.76 -10.23 3.43
C PHE A 58 -17.45 -11.40 4.12
N SER A 59 -17.61 -12.53 3.42
CA SER A 59 -18.07 -13.79 4.02
C SER A 59 -16.96 -14.85 4.12
N SER A 60 -15.80 -14.57 3.51
CA SER A 60 -14.67 -15.50 3.51
C SER A 60 -13.79 -15.24 4.73
N THR A 61 -13.34 -16.32 5.36
CA THR A 61 -12.35 -16.32 6.44
C THR A 61 -10.94 -16.57 5.94
N LYS A 62 -10.75 -16.79 4.62
CA LYS A 62 -9.43 -17.04 4.05
C LYS A 62 -8.67 -15.74 3.85
N THR A 63 -7.57 -15.63 4.58
CA THR A 63 -6.58 -14.56 4.54
C THR A 63 -6.28 -14.02 3.13
N PHE A 64 -5.94 -14.90 2.20
CA PHE A 64 -5.56 -14.51 0.84
C PHE A 64 -6.71 -13.92 0.02
N GLU A 65 -7.94 -14.38 0.26
CA GLU A 65 -9.12 -13.84 -0.43
C GLU A 65 -9.46 -12.43 0.07
N ILE A 66 -9.23 -12.16 1.37
CA ILE A 66 -9.41 -10.84 1.97
C ILE A 66 -8.39 -9.86 1.42
N LEU A 67 -7.09 -10.21 1.44
CA LEU A 67 -6.01 -9.36 0.94
C LEU A 67 -6.21 -8.99 -0.53
N ARG A 68 -6.53 -9.98 -1.38
CA ARG A 68 -6.78 -9.75 -2.80
C ARG A 68 -8.00 -8.85 -3.05
N LYS A 69 -9.07 -8.97 -2.26
CA LYS A 69 -10.25 -8.11 -2.38
C LYS A 69 -9.98 -6.66 -1.97
N VAL A 70 -9.06 -6.43 -1.04
CA VAL A 70 -8.60 -5.09 -0.64
C VAL A 70 -7.61 -4.50 -1.67
N GLY A 71 -7.32 -5.22 -2.76
CA GLY A 71 -6.42 -4.77 -3.81
C GLY A 71 -4.95 -4.93 -3.46
N ILE A 72 -4.63 -5.79 -2.49
CA ILE A 72 -3.25 -6.14 -2.14
C ILE A 72 -2.82 -7.28 -3.07
N ASP A 73 -1.77 -7.02 -3.85
CA ASP A 73 -1.18 -8.01 -4.76
C ASP A 73 -0.49 -9.14 -4.00
N ALA A 74 -0.13 -10.22 -4.72
CA ALA A 74 0.46 -11.41 -4.11
C ALA A 74 1.84 -11.13 -3.48
N ASP A 75 2.66 -10.28 -4.09
CA ASP A 75 4.01 -9.99 -3.61
C ASP A 75 3.93 -9.15 -2.33
N THR A 76 3.08 -8.13 -2.32
CA THR A 76 2.83 -7.29 -1.14
C THR A 76 2.16 -8.10 -0.02
N SER A 77 1.28 -9.06 -0.36
CA SER A 77 0.69 -9.99 0.60
C SER A 77 1.75 -10.87 1.26
N LEU A 78 2.72 -11.37 0.49
CA LEU A 78 3.83 -12.15 1.01
C LEU A 78 4.73 -11.30 1.91
N SER A 79 5.08 -10.08 1.49
CA SER A 79 5.85 -9.14 2.30
C SER A 79 5.17 -8.81 3.63
N LEU A 80 3.84 -8.69 3.65
CA LEU A 80 3.05 -8.51 4.88
C LEU A 80 3.11 -9.75 5.77
N LEU A 81 2.94 -10.95 5.20
CA LEU A 81 2.99 -12.22 5.94
C LEU A 81 4.39 -12.53 6.51
N CYS A 82 5.44 -12.13 5.80
CA CYS A 82 6.83 -12.27 6.25
C CYS A 82 7.25 -11.17 7.24
N GLY A 83 6.39 -10.20 7.54
CA GLY A 83 6.69 -9.10 8.46
C GLY A 83 7.69 -8.08 7.91
N ILE A 84 7.95 -8.09 6.60
CA ILE A 84 8.78 -7.08 5.92
C ILE A 84 8.05 -5.73 5.90
N VAL A 85 6.72 -5.78 5.79
CA VAL A 85 5.83 -4.61 5.82
C VAL A 85 4.89 -4.68 7.00
N SER A 86 4.70 -3.55 7.68
CA SER A 86 3.65 -3.36 8.65
C SER A 86 2.41 -2.74 8.01
N ALA A 87 1.24 -3.26 8.37
CA ALA A 87 -0.03 -2.61 8.06
C ALA A 87 -0.26 -1.46 9.04
N SER A 88 -0.84 -0.37 8.54
CA SER A 88 -1.28 0.77 9.35
C SER A 88 -2.66 1.24 8.92
N GLY A 89 -3.33 2.00 9.79
CA GLY A 89 -4.64 2.57 9.55
C GLY A 89 -5.71 1.51 9.25
N SER A 90 -6.54 1.74 8.22
CA SER A 90 -7.64 0.84 7.87
C SER A 90 -7.21 -0.58 7.50
N VAL A 91 -5.94 -0.76 7.10
CA VAL A 91 -5.41 -2.08 6.70
C VAL A 91 -5.03 -2.92 7.93
N GLU A 92 -4.85 -2.31 9.10
CA GLU A 92 -4.59 -3.02 10.36
C GLU A 92 -5.72 -3.99 10.73
N PHE A 93 -6.97 -3.68 10.35
CA PHE A 93 -8.11 -4.59 10.48
C PHE A 93 -7.88 -5.93 9.76
N THR A 94 -7.29 -5.87 8.57
CA THR A 94 -6.96 -7.08 7.82
C THR A 94 -5.80 -7.81 8.47
N HIS A 95 -4.78 -7.10 8.96
CA HIS A 95 -3.62 -7.67 9.64
C HIS A 95 -4.00 -8.47 10.91
N GLY A 96 -4.90 -7.93 11.73
CA GLY A 96 -5.42 -8.62 12.93
C GLY A 96 -6.20 -9.90 12.62
N GLN A 97 -6.98 -9.93 11.52
CA GLN A 97 -7.64 -11.16 11.07
C GLN A 97 -6.68 -12.16 10.41
N VAL A 98 -5.65 -11.67 9.72
CA VAL A 98 -4.68 -12.47 8.95
C VAL A 98 -3.70 -13.22 9.87
N LEU A 99 -3.21 -12.59 10.94
CA LEU A 99 -2.20 -13.15 11.84
C LEU A 99 -2.77 -13.71 13.15
N GLY A 100 -4.08 -13.59 13.39
CA GLY A 100 -4.70 -14.05 14.64
C GLY A 100 -4.17 -13.35 15.90
N MET A 101 -3.52 -12.19 15.74
CA MET A 101 -3.03 -11.38 16.84
C MET A 101 -4.19 -10.55 17.37
N LYS A 102 -4.85 -11.07 18.42
CA LYS A 102 -5.70 -10.30 19.33
C LYS A 102 -4.85 -9.64 20.39
#